data_AF-A0A923MGG2-F1
#
_entry.id   AF-A0A923MGG2-F1
#
_cell.length_a   1.000
_cell.length_b   1.000
_cell.length_c   1.000
_cell.angle_alpha   90.00
_cell.angle_beta   90.00
_cell.angle_gamma   90.00
#
_symmetry.space_group_name_H-M   'P 1'
#
loop_
_entity.id
_entity.type
_entity.pdbx_description
1 polymer ?
#
loop_
_entity_poly.entity_id
_entity_poly.type
_entity_poly.pdbx_seq_one_letter_code
_entity_poly.pdbx_strand_id
1 'polypeptide(L)'
;MNGRSKTFHFALYPCQERLSKLEHNSPEEYAKALYGFYNDDRIAEKLIVNPIRNNGDCYTTHDAYELSYVPRPLPDGSVAICQEHVTDSLQALMKADFMLALNSGHNIRRCIICGRYFLLKSGVHALYCEGACPHAPDYTCRQFGSVEVQKELAKDIPKVKVKVTAFARITKDLSRNAISQKDARKAKDYVRDLLYDALRDASISVEAFEESVSSENVYQCCGITRTANPRGRPPKKKAGEQA
;
A
#
# COMPACT_ATOMS: atom_id res chain seq x y z
N MET A 1 -1.08 -7.14 32.74
CA MET A 1 -1.64 -6.41 31.59
C MET A 1 -0.53 -6.18 30.57
N ASN A 2 -0.37 -7.02 29.52
CA ASN A 2 0.45 -6.71 28.32
C ASN A 2 0.36 -7.79 27.20
N GLY A 3 -0.76 -8.52 27.08
CA GLY A 3 -0.88 -9.66 26.15
C GLY A 3 -1.93 -9.52 25.04
N ARG A 4 -2.88 -8.60 25.14
CA ARG A 4 -4.10 -8.60 24.29
C ARG A 4 -3.93 -7.96 22.91
N SER A 5 -2.82 -7.26 22.65
CA SER A 5 -2.61 -6.55 21.37
C SER A 5 -1.89 -7.38 20.30
N LYS A 6 -1.35 -8.56 20.63
CA LYS A 6 -0.54 -9.36 19.68
C LYS A 6 -1.36 -10.35 18.85
N THR A 7 -2.54 -10.77 19.32
CA THR A 7 -3.36 -11.80 18.68
C THR A 7 -4.03 -11.32 17.39
N PHE A 8 -4.42 -10.04 17.33
CA PHE A 8 -5.08 -9.43 16.17
C PHE A 8 -4.16 -9.27 14.95
N HIS A 9 -2.85 -9.32 15.15
CA HIS A 9 -1.88 -8.99 14.12
C HIS A 9 -1.63 -10.12 13.12
N PHE A 10 -2.17 -11.33 13.35
CA PHE A 10 -1.80 -12.52 12.56
C PHE A 10 -2.88 -13.01 11.58
N ALA A 11 -4.17 -12.88 11.90
CA ALA A 11 -5.25 -13.36 11.01
C ALA A 11 -5.58 -12.37 9.88
N LEU A 12 -5.52 -11.06 10.16
CA LEU A 12 -5.88 -10.02 9.19
C LEU A 12 -4.70 -9.57 8.31
N TYR A 13 -3.46 -9.73 8.77
CA TYR A 13 -2.26 -9.30 8.06
C TYR A 13 -2.09 -9.83 6.63
N PRO A 14 -2.45 -11.10 6.30
CA PRO A 14 -2.24 -11.67 4.97
C PRO A 14 -3.33 -11.28 3.97
N CYS A 15 -4.58 -11.26 4.45
CA CYS A 15 -5.70 -10.68 3.71
C CYS A 15 -5.38 -9.21 3.42
N GLN A 16 -4.95 -8.46 4.44
CA GLN A 16 -4.47 -7.09 4.33
C GLN A 16 -3.27 -6.93 3.40
N GLU A 17 -2.30 -7.84 3.41
CA GLU A 17 -1.14 -7.80 2.51
C GLU A 17 -1.57 -7.93 1.05
N ARG A 18 -2.42 -8.93 0.73
CA ARG A 18 -2.96 -9.10 -0.63
C ARG A 18 -3.84 -7.91 -1.05
N LEU A 19 -4.71 -7.44 -0.17
CA LEU A 19 -5.59 -6.30 -0.42
C LEU A 19 -4.80 -4.99 -0.60
N SER A 20 -3.67 -4.84 0.09
CA SER A 20 -2.78 -3.67 -0.05
C SER A 20 -2.05 -3.61 -1.39
N LYS A 21 -1.90 -4.77 -2.06
CA LYS A 21 -1.21 -4.92 -3.36
C LYS A 21 -2.15 -4.84 -4.56
N LEU A 22 -3.44 -4.59 -4.33
CA LEU A 22 -4.41 -4.43 -5.43
C LEU A 22 -4.08 -3.22 -6.29
N GLU A 23 -3.92 -3.44 -7.59
CA GLU A 23 -3.74 -2.39 -8.60
C GLU A 23 -5.00 -1.52 -8.71
N HIS A 24 -6.18 -2.15 -8.59
CA HIS A 24 -7.50 -1.52 -8.63
C HIS A 24 -8.36 -1.96 -7.43
N ASN A 25 -9.12 -1.03 -6.84
CA ASN A 25 -10.04 -1.21 -5.72
C ASN A 25 -11.43 -1.44 -6.32
N SER A 26 -11.50 -2.38 -7.26
CA SER A 26 -12.76 -2.81 -7.84
C SER A 26 -13.31 -3.99 -7.05
N PRO A 27 -14.63 -4.16 -6.97
CA PRO A 27 -15.23 -5.36 -6.40
C PRO A 27 -14.65 -6.66 -6.97
N GLU A 28 -14.28 -6.66 -8.25
CA GLU A 28 -13.69 -7.82 -8.94
C GLU A 28 -12.27 -8.15 -8.46
N GLU A 29 -11.40 -7.14 -8.32
CA GLU A 29 -10.03 -7.35 -7.81
C GLU A 29 -10.05 -7.75 -6.32
N TYR A 30 -10.99 -7.21 -5.55
CA TYR A 30 -11.26 -7.67 -4.19
C TYR A 30 -11.70 -9.13 -4.14
N ALA A 31 -12.64 -9.53 -5.01
CA ALA A 31 -13.09 -10.91 -5.12
C ALA A 31 -11.95 -11.86 -5.52
N LYS A 32 -11.09 -11.47 -6.46
CA LYS A 32 -9.89 -12.25 -6.83
C LYS A 32 -8.91 -12.42 -5.66
N ALA A 33 -8.64 -11.35 -4.91
CA ALA A 33 -7.77 -11.41 -3.74
C ALA A 33 -8.34 -12.30 -2.63
N LEU A 34 -9.64 -12.19 -2.35
CA LEU A 34 -10.34 -13.02 -1.37
C LEU A 34 -10.42 -14.48 -1.82
N TYR A 35 -10.72 -14.74 -3.10
CA TYR A 35 -10.74 -16.10 -3.65
C TYR A 35 -9.37 -16.77 -3.49
N GLY A 36 -8.30 -16.07 -3.84
CA GLY A 36 -6.94 -16.58 -3.64
C GLY A 36 -6.54 -16.69 -2.16
N PHE A 37 -7.18 -15.97 -1.24
CA PHE A 37 -6.98 -16.16 0.20
C PHE A 37 -7.69 -17.43 0.70
N TYR A 38 -8.93 -17.66 0.27
CA TYR A 38 -9.72 -18.81 0.71
C TYR A 38 -9.31 -20.15 0.09
N ASN A 39 -8.66 -20.15 -1.09
CA ASN A 39 -8.40 -21.36 -1.88
C ASN A 39 -6.90 -21.66 -2.13
N ASP A 40 -5.97 -20.89 -1.56
CA ASP A 40 -4.53 -21.16 -1.67
C ASP A 40 -4.05 -21.88 -0.39
N ASP A 41 -3.96 -23.20 -0.46
CA ASP A 41 -3.59 -24.08 0.67
C ASP A 41 -2.26 -23.68 1.33
N ARG A 42 -1.32 -23.14 0.54
CA ARG A 42 0.00 -22.69 1.03
C ARG A 42 -0.07 -21.42 1.88
N ILE A 43 -1.14 -20.65 1.71
CA ILE A 43 -1.44 -19.43 2.46
C ILE A 43 -2.33 -19.76 3.65
N ALA A 44 -3.34 -20.61 3.48
CA ALA A 44 -4.19 -21.06 4.57
C ALA A 44 -3.38 -21.72 5.71
N GLU A 45 -2.36 -22.54 5.39
CA GLU A 45 -1.51 -23.22 6.39
C GLU A 45 -0.59 -22.29 7.20
N LYS A 46 -0.11 -21.17 6.63
CA LYS A 46 0.91 -20.32 7.30
C LYS A 46 0.34 -19.34 8.34
N LEU A 47 -0.98 -19.31 8.51
CA LEU A 47 -1.69 -18.21 9.20
C LEU A 47 -2.38 -18.63 10.49
N ILE A 48 -2.19 -19.90 10.89
CA ILE A 48 -2.84 -20.50 12.05
C ILE A 48 -1.78 -20.98 13.04
N VAL A 49 -1.06 -20.05 13.64
CA VAL A 49 -0.40 -20.35 14.91
C VAL A 49 -0.81 -19.28 15.91
N ASN A 50 -1.99 -19.47 16.51
CA ASN A 50 -2.29 -18.86 17.79
C ASN A 50 -1.75 -19.81 18.87
N PRO A 51 -0.69 -19.45 19.62
CA PRO A 51 -0.06 -20.35 20.58
C PRO A 51 -0.83 -20.46 21.90
N ILE A 52 -2.01 -19.83 22.03
CA ILE A 52 -2.91 -20.07 23.17
C ILE A 52 -3.65 -21.38 22.91
N ARG A 53 -2.91 -22.48 23.03
CA ARG A 53 -3.46 -23.83 23.16
C ARG A 53 -4.37 -23.82 24.37
N ASN A 54 -5.67 -24.01 24.15
CA ASN A 54 -6.44 -24.83 25.07
C ASN A 54 -7.69 -25.50 24.52
N ASN A 55 -8.13 -25.33 23.27
CA ASN A 55 -9.36 -26.03 22.79
C ASN A 55 -9.56 -26.18 21.26
N GLY A 56 -8.54 -26.09 20.41
CA GLY A 56 -8.66 -26.53 19.01
C GLY A 56 -9.21 -25.51 17.99
N ASP A 57 -9.24 -24.21 18.31
CA ASP A 57 -9.65 -23.17 17.36
C ASP A 57 -8.55 -22.88 16.32
N CYS A 58 -8.40 -23.77 15.34
CA CYS A 58 -7.72 -23.46 14.10
C CYS A 58 -8.63 -22.63 13.19
N TYR A 59 -8.04 -21.87 12.25
CA TYR A 59 -8.85 -21.20 11.25
C TYR A 59 -9.64 -22.23 10.44
N THR A 60 -10.94 -22.01 10.31
CA THR A 60 -11.82 -22.82 9.48
C THR A 60 -12.26 -22.00 8.28
N THR A 61 -12.48 -22.65 7.13
CA THR A 61 -13.06 -21.97 5.96
C THR A 61 -14.53 -21.63 6.18
N HIS A 62 -15.24 -22.48 6.93
CA HIS A 62 -16.66 -22.36 7.22
C HIS A 62 -16.88 -22.14 8.73
N ASP A 63 -17.78 -21.23 9.07
CA ASP A 63 -18.13 -20.89 10.45
C ASP A 63 -19.58 -21.24 10.74
N ALA A 64 -19.85 -21.76 11.93
CA ALA A 64 -21.21 -21.91 12.43
C ALA A 64 -21.79 -20.52 12.75
N TYR A 65 -22.95 -20.24 12.17
CA TYR A 65 -23.52 -18.91 12.13
C TYR A 65 -25.04 -18.96 12.12
N GLU A 66 -25.70 -18.30 13.06
CA GLU A 66 -27.15 -18.11 13.03
C GLU A 66 -27.48 -16.71 12.49
N LEU A 67 -28.39 -16.67 11.51
CA LEU A 67 -28.80 -15.46 10.80
C LEU A 67 -30.31 -15.31 10.90
N SER A 68 -30.76 -14.19 11.46
CA SER A 68 -32.17 -13.86 11.62
C SER A 68 -32.47 -12.48 11.05
N TYR A 69 -33.67 -12.28 10.51
CA TYR A 69 -34.15 -10.95 10.10
C TYR A 69 -35.21 -10.50 11.09
N VAL A 70 -34.88 -9.48 11.90
CA VAL A 70 -35.71 -9.04 13.02
C VAL A 70 -36.11 -7.58 12.86
N PRO A 71 -37.39 -7.21 13.07
CA PRO A 71 -37.81 -5.82 13.08
C PRO A 71 -37.26 -5.10 14.32
N ARG A 72 -36.61 -3.95 14.14
CA ARG A 72 -36.06 -3.13 15.24
C ARG A 72 -36.56 -1.69 15.14
N PRO A 73 -37.04 -1.10 16.26
CA PRO A 73 -37.38 0.31 16.30
C PRO A 73 -36.12 1.18 16.23
N LEU A 74 -36.19 2.26 15.47
CA LEU A 74 -35.14 3.27 15.33
C LEU A 74 -35.41 4.47 16.26
N PRO A 75 -34.40 5.32 16.55
CA PRO A 75 -34.57 6.48 17.44
C PRO A 75 -35.62 7.49 16.99
N ASP A 76 -35.97 7.52 15.70
CA ASP A 76 -36.98 8.39 15.12
C ASP A 76 -38.42 7.80 15.19
N GLY A 77 -38.59 6.62 15.77
CA GLY A 77 -39.87 5.93 15.91
C GLY A 77 -40.26 5.06 14.71
N SER A 78 -39.47 5.05 13.63
CA SER A 78 -39.66 4.12 12.52
C SER A 78 -39.17 2.70 12.87
N VAL A 79 -39.52 1.69 12.05
CA VAL A 79 -39.08 0.30 12.23
C VAL A 79 -38.31 -0.13 10.99
N ALA A 80 -37.14 -0.75 11.20
CA ALA A 80 -36.32 -1.33 10.15
C ALA A 80 -36.20 -2.85 10.33
N ILE A 81 -36.18 -3.60 9.23
CA ILE A 81 -35.76 -5.00 9.25
C ILE A 81 -34.24 -5.01 9.38
N CYS A 82 -33.73 -5.50 10.51
CA CYS A 82 -32.31 -5.65 10.77
C CYS A 82 -31.88 -7.10 10.57
N GLN A 83 -30.65 -7.25 10.08
CA GLN A 83 -29.99 -8.54 10.01
C GLN A 83 -29.29 -8.81 11.35
N GLU A 84 -29.78 -9.78 12.10
CA GLU A 84 -29.23 -10.23 13.38
C GLU A 84 -28.36 -11.47 13.18
N HIS A 85 -27.25 -11.48 13.89
CA HIS A 85 -26.14 -12.37 13.66
C HIS A 85 -25.67 -12.92 15.01
N VAL A 86 -25.81 -14.23 15.24
CA VAL A 86 -25.48 -14.88 16.51
C VAL A 86 -24.41 -15.95 16.28
N THR A 87 -23.32 -15.88 17.04
CA THR A 87 -22.20 -16.82 16.96
C THR A 87 -21.37 -16.78 18.25
N ASP A 88 -20.82 -17.93 18.63
CA ASP A 88 -19.84 -18.06 19.72
C ASP A 88 -18.38 -17.98 19.21
N SER A 89 -18.18 -17.84 17.89
CA SER A 89 -16.87 -17.81 17.24
C SER A 89 -16.41 -16.36 16.99
N LEU A 90 -15.27 -16.00 17.58
CA LEU A 90 -14.61 -14.72 17.29
C LEU A 90 -14.21 -14.61 15.81
N GLN A 91 -13.79 -15.73 15.20
CA GLN A 91 -13.45 -15.75 13.78
C GLN A 91 -14.67 -15.41 12.91
N ALA A 92 -15.82 -16.02 13.21
CA ALA A 92 -17.06 -15.82 12.47
C ALA A 92 -17.51 -14.36 12.53
N LEU A 93 -17.48 -13.77 13.72
CA LEU A 93 -17.77 -12.35 13.93
C LEU A 93 -16.83 -11.45 13.12
N MET A 94 -15.52 -11.71 13.19
CA MET A 94 -14.52 -10.91 12.46
C MET A 94 -14.66 -11.02 10.94
N LYS A 95 -14.94 -12.21 10.41
CA LYS A 95 -15.19 -12.39 8.97
C LYS A 95 -16.46 -11.65 8.54
N ALA A 96 -17.55 -11.78 9.29
CA ALA A 96 -18.81 -11.11 8.97
C ALA A 96 -18.65 -9.58 8.97
N ASP A 97 -18.05 -9.01 10.02
CA ASP A 97 -17.83 -7.56 10.12
C ASP A 97 -16.90 -7.05 9.02
N PHE A 98 -15.82 -7.77 8.73
CA PHE A 98 -14.89 -7.41 7.67
C PHE A 98 -15.55 -7.44 6.29
N MET A 99 -16.33 -8.48 5.98
CA MET A 99 -17.03 -8.60 4.70
C MET A 99 -18.14 -7.54 4.57
N LEU A 100 -18.86 -7.23 5.65
CA LEU A 100 -19.85 -6.15 5.66
C LEU A 100 -19.19 -4.79 5.43
N ALA A 101 -18.04 -4.54 6.05
CA ALA A 101 -17.26 -3.34 5.84
C ALA A 101 -16.83 -3.22 4.36
N LEU A 102 -16.26 -4.29 3.78
CA LEU A 102 -15.89 -4.33 2.36
C LEU A 102 -17.09 -4.07 1.43
N ASN A 103 -18.23 -4.70 1.70
CA ASN A 103 -19.48 -4.49 0.93
C ASN A 103 -20.00 -3.06 1.03
N SER A 104 -19.73 -2.38 2.15
CA SER A 104 -20.05 -0.96 2.36
C SER A 104 -19.02 -0.01 1.72
N GLY A 105 -18.05 -0.54 0.98
CA GLY A 105 -16.97 0.24 0.36
C GLY A 105 -15.89 0.68 1.34
N HIS A 106 -15.88 0.13 2.57
CA HIS A 106 -14.84 0.37 3.54
C HIS A 106 -13.66 -0.55 3.31
N ASN A 107 -12.44 -0.03 3.36
CA ASN A 107 -11.25 -0.83 3.20
C ASN A 107 -10.11 -0.36 4.10
N ILE A 108 -9.31 -1.29 4.63
CA ILE A 108 -8.14 -0.95 5.42
C ILE A 108 -6.92 -0.96 4.51
N ARG A 109 -6.29 0.21 4.32
CA ARG A 109 -5.03 0.32 3.57
C ARG A 109 -3.88 0.75 4.45
N ARG A 110 -2.67 0.34 4.07
CA ARG A 110 -1.43 0.84 4.65
C ARG A 110 -1.05 2.13 3.93
N CYS A 111 -0.84 3.21 4.69
CA CYS A 111 -0.33 4.44 4.11
C CYS A 111 1.08 4.21 3.58
N ILE A 112 1.31 4.56 2.33
CA ILE A 112 2.62 4.37 1.68
C ILE A 112 3.72 5.21 2.35
N ILE A 113 3.39 6.36 2.94
CA ILE A 113 4.36 7.28 3.55
C ILE A 113 4.71 6.87 4.99
N CYS A 114 3.73 6.81 5.90
CA CYS A 114 3.99 6.56 7.32
C CYS A 114 3.88 5.09 7.72
N GLY A 115 3.46 4.21 6.81
CA GLY A 115 3.29 2.79 7.09
C GLY A 115 2.16 2.43 8.05
N ARG A 116 1.42 3.41 8.59
CA ARG A 116 0.24 3.19 9.45
C ARG A 116 -0.96 2.77 8.62
N TYR A 117 -1.82 1.95 9.20
CA TYR A 117 -3.09 1.59 8.59
C TYR A 117 -4.11 2.71 8.74
N PHE A 118 -4.96 2.88 7.74
CA PHE A 118 -6.07 3.82 7.75
C PHE A 118 -7.28 3.20 7.06
N LEU A 119 -8.47 3.60 7.53
CA LEU A 119 -9.75 3.16 6.98
C LEU A 119 -10.14 4.10 5.83
N LEU A 120 -10.24 3.54 4.62
CA LEU A 120 -10.94 4.15 3.50
C LEU A 120 -12.42 4.03 3.77
N LYS A 121 -13.10 5.17 3.96
CA LYS A 121 -14.55 5.22 4.17
C LYS A 121 -15.36 5.35 2.87
N SER A 122 -14.67 5.43 1.74
CA SER A 122 -15.25 5.57 0.42
C SER A 122 -14.50 4.67 -0.55
N GLY A 123 -15.18 4.19 -1.59
CA GLY A 123 -14.56 3.45 -2.70
C GLY A 123 -13.49 4.22 -3.48
N VAL A 124 -13.20 5.48 -3.10
CA VAL A 124 -12.10 6.26 -3.65
C VAL A 124 -10.77 5.62 -3.31
N HIS A 125 -9.95 5.41 -4.34
CA HIS A 125 -8.57 5.04 -4.21
C HIS A 125 -7.75 6.11 -3.49
N ALA A 126 -7.42 5.89 -2.21
CA ALA A 126 -6.40 6.67 -1.51
C ALA A 126 -5.18 5.82 -1.20
N LEU A 127 -4.00 6.41 -1.42
CA LEU A 127 -2.69 5.81 -1.15
C LEU A 127 -2.09 6.31 0.17
N TYR A 128 -2.63 7.41 0.70
CA TYR A 128 -2.06 8.15 1.81
C TYR A 128 -3.13 8.39 2.87
N CYS A 129 -2.76 8.30 4.15
CA CYS A 129 -3.64 8.64 5.24
C CYS A 129 -3.68 10.17 5.48
N GLU A 130 -4.63 10.60 6.30
CA GLU A 130 -4.77 12.00 6.73
C GLU A 130 -4.05 12.30 8.05
N GLY A 131 -3.23 11.37 8.55
CA GLY A 131 -2.40 11.59 9.73
C GLY A 131 -1.14 12.40 9.42
N ALA A 132 -0.54 13.00 10.45
CA ALA A 132 0.69 13.78 10.35
C ALA A 132 1.85 12.96 9.73
N CYS A 133 2.57 13.57 8.79
CA CYS A 133 3.68 12.95 8.08
C CYS A 133 4.95 12.92 8.97
N PRO A 134 5.62 11.77 9.10
CA PRO A 134 6.84 11.66 9.91
C PRO A 134 8.03 12.45 9.34
N HIS A 135 8.02 12.78 8.05
CA HIS A 135 9.11 13.50 7.39
C HIS A 135 8.87 15.00 7.26
N ALA A 136 7.62 15.46 7.47
CA ALA A 136 7.22 16.86 7.42
C ALA A 136 5.99 17.04 8.34
N PRO A 137 6.20 17.23 9.65
CA PRO A 137 5.12 17.20 10.65
C PRO A 137 3.98 18.19 10.40
N ASP A 138 4.25 19.29 9.71
CA ASP A 138 3.26 20.33 9.36
C ASP A 138 2.27 19.88 8.28
N TYR A 139 2.51 18.72 7.66
CA TYR A 139 1.67 18.19 6.58
C TYR A 139 1.13 16.80 6.94
N THR A 140 -0.07 16.51 6.47
CA THR A 140 -0.59 15.13 6.44
C THR A 140 0.16 14.30 5.41
N CYS A 141 0.17 12.97 5.55
CA CYS A 141 0.72 12.10 4.51
C CYS A 141 0.04 12.34 3.16
N ARG A 142 -1.27 12.62 3.14
CA ARG A 142 -2.00 12.95 1.91
C ARG A 142 -1.49 14.24 1.26
N GLN A 143 -1.24 15.29 2.03
CA GLN A 143 -0.65 16.54 1.52
C GLN A 143 0.79 16.34 1.05
N PHE A 144 1.61 15.62 1.83
CA PHE A 144 2.98 15.26 1.46
C PHE A 144 3.04 14.41 0.19
N GLY A 145 2.01 13.62 -0.09
CA GLY A 145 1.91 12.83 -1.32
C GLY A 145 1.64 13.65 -2.58
N SER A 146 1.28 14.93 -2.46
CA SER A 146 1.03 15.81 -3.60
C SER A 146 2.33 16.22 -4.31
N VAL A 147 2.28 16.42 -5.62
CA VAL A 147 3.48 16.76 -6.41
C VAL A 147 3.99 18.15 -6.04
N GLU A 148 3.08 19.06 -5.73
CA GLU A 148 3.34 20.45 -5.35
C GLU A 148 4.13 20.50 -4.05
N VAL A 149 3.63 19.86 -2.98
CA VAL A 149 4.30 19.84 -1.68
C VAL A 149 5.66 19.14 -1.77
N GLN A 150 5.78 18.05 -2.53
CA GLN A 150 7.10 17.39 -2.70
C GLN A 150 8.10 18.25 -3.48
N LYS A 151 7.64 19.09 -4.42
CA LYS A 151 8.53 20.03 -5.13
C LYS A 151 9.00 21.14 -4.20
N GLU A 152 8.14 21.64 -3.32
CA GLU A 152 8.50 22.65 -2.30
C GLU A 152 9.54 22.08 -1.33
N LEU A 153 9.26 20.91 -0.75
CA LEU A 153 10.12 20.23 0.21
C LEU A 153 11.43 19.69 -0.39
N ALA A 154 11.54 19.58 -1.72
CA ALA A 154 12.76 19.11 -2.38
C ALA A 154 13.97 20.04 -2.15
N LYS A 155 13.74 21.29 -1.73
CA LYS A 155 14.84 22.20 -1.34
C LYS A 155 15.49 21.77 -0.04
N ASP A 156 14.69 21.28 0.90
CA ASP A 156 15.10 21.03 2.27
C ASP A 156 15.37 19.54 2.56
N ILE A 157 14.81 18.63 1.74
CA ILE A 157 14.97 17.18 1.89
C ILE A 157 15.75 16.60 0.68
N PRO A 158 17.06 16.31 0.81
CA PRO A 158 17.91 15.85 -0.29
C PRO A 158 17.41 14.58 -1.00
N LYS A 159 16.90 13.59 -0.26
CA LYS A 159 16.34 12.35 -0.83
C LYS A 159 15.11 12.63 -1.70
N VAL A 160 14.26 13.60 -1.32
CA VAL A 160 13.11 14.01 -2.14
C VAL A 160 13.57 14.68 -3.44
N LYS A 161 14.62 15.51 -3.39
CA LYS A 161 15.24 16.12 -4.58
C LYS A 161 15.74 15.09 -5.59
N VAL A 162 16.43 14.06 -5.09
CA VAL A 162 16.92 12.93 -5.90
C VAL A 162 15.74 12.24 -6.60
N LYS A 163 14.66 11.94 -5.87
CA LYS A 163 13.43 11.35 -6.44
C LYS A 163 12.80 12.23 -7.52
N VAL A 164 12.66 13.54 -7.28
CA VAL A 164 12.10 14.48 -8.27
C VAL A 164 12.94 14.50 -9.55
N THR A 165 14.27 14.43 -9.42
CA THR A 165 15.19 14.40 -10.54
C THR A 165 15.08 13.08 -11.32
N ALA A 166 15.02 11.93 -10.65
CA ALA A 166 14.78 10.63 -11.28
C ALA A 166 13.44 10.62 -12.04
N PHE A 167 12.37 11.17 -11.46
CA PHE A 167 11.06 11.28 -12.12
C PHE A 167 11.12 12.15 -13.38
N ALA A 168 11.88 13.24 -13.36
CA ALA A 168 12.09 14.09 -14.53
C ALA A 168 12.82 13.33 -15.66
N ARG A 169 13.84 12.51 -15.33
CA ARG A 169 14.54 11.64 -16.30
C ARG A 169 13.57 10.65 -16.96
N ILE A 170 12.78 9.91 -16.17
CA ILE A 170 11.79 8.94 -16.67
C ILE A 170 10.73 9.62 -17.55
N THR A 171 10.23 10.79 -17.12
CA THR A 171 9.22 11.53 -17.89
C THR A 171 9.77 12.01 -19.23
N LYS A 172 11.07 12.37 -19.28
CA LYS A 172 11.75 12.75 -20.53
C LYS A 172 11.97 11.57 -21.47
N ASP A 173 12.26 10.39 -20.94
CA ASP A 173 12.34 9.18 -21.76
C ASP A 173 10.96 8.80 -22.33
N LEU A 174 9.89 8.93 -21.52
CA LEU A 174 8.52 8.74 -21.99
C LEU A 174 8.14 9.74 -23.09
N SER A 175 8.43 11.04 -22.93
CA SER A 175 8.11 12.06 -23.94
C SER A 175 8.88 11.86 -25.25
N ARG A 176 9.97 11.09 -25.22
CA ARG A 176 10.78 10.74 -26.39
C ARG A 176 10.39 9.38 -26.99
N ASN A 177 9.35 8.74 -26.47
CA ASN A 177 8.95 7.37 -26.83
C ASN A 177 10.09 6.33 -26.64
N ALA A 178 11.01 6.60 -25.72
CA ALA A 178 12.11 5.67 -25.38
C ALA A 178 11.63 4.50 -24.51
N ILE A 179 10.50 4.67 -23.84
CA ILE A 179 9.82 3.68 -22.97
C ILE A 179 8.29 3.86 -23.12
N SER A 180 7.53 2.81 -22.80
CA SER A 180 6.05 2.88 -22.84
C SER A 180 5.48 3.62 -21.62
N GLN A 181 4.21 4.03 -21.70
CA GLN A 181 3.51 4.63 -20.56
C GLN A 181 3.41 3.66 -19.36
N LYS A 182 3.23 2.35 -19.64
CA LYS A 182 3.21 1.29 -18.63
C LYS A 182 4.57 1.17 -17.92
N ASP A 183 5.65 1.18 -18.69
CA ASP A 183 7.02 1.10 -18.15
C ASP A 183 7.38 2.35 -17.34
N ALA A 184 7.00 3.54 -17.82
CA ALA A 184 7.20 4.78 -17.09
C ALA A 184 6.45 4.80 -15.75
N ARG A 185 5.24 4.22 -15.69
CA ARG A 185 4.51 4.05 -14.44
C ARG A 185 5.24 3.09 -13.50
N LYS A 186 5.61 1.91 -14.00
CA LYS A 186 6.36 0.88 -13.23
C LYS A 186 7.66 1.43 -12.65
N ALA A 187 8.45 2.15 -13.45
CA ALA A 187 9.70 2.77 -13.01
C ALA A 187 9.48 3.85 -11.93
N LYS A 188 8.45 4.70 -12.10
CA LYS A 188 8.10 5.73 -11.09
C LYS A 188 7.62 5.12 -9.78
N ASP A 189 6.88 4.01 -9.85
CA ASP A 189 6.43 3.28 -8.67
C ASP A 189 7.63 2.68 -7.92
N TYR A 190 8.54 2.03 -8.63
CA TYR A 190 9.78 1.49 -8.04
C TYR A 190 10.66 2.55 -7.36
N VAL A 191 10.87 3.71 -8.01
CA VAL A 191 11.63 4.82 -7.40
C VAL A 191 10.91 5.38 -6.16
N ARG A 192 9.58 5.34 -6.12
CA ARG A 192 8.80 5.76 -4.95
C ARG A 192 9.09 4.83 -3.78
N ASP A 193 9.05 3.52 -4.02
CA ASP A 193 9.30 2.50 -3.01
C ASP A 193 10.73 2.63 -2.43
N LEU A 194 11.74 2.78 -3.30
CA LEU A 194 13.12 3.03 -2.87
C LEU A 194 13.25 4.30 -2.02
N LEU A 195 12.54 5.39 -2.37
CA LEU A 195 12.56 6.61 -1.56
C LEU A 195 12.03 6.34 -0.16
N TYR A 196 10.97 5.55 -0.03
CA TYR A 196 10.39 5.26 1.27
C TYR A 196 11.28 4.39 2.13
N ASP A 197 11.91 3.37 1.54
CA ASP A 197 12.91 2.58 2.25
C ASP A 197 14.07 3.47 2.71
N ALA A 198 14.55 4.36 1.83
CA ALA A 198 15.60 5.33 2.17
C ALA A 198 15.17 6.36 3.22
N LEU A 199 13.90 6.77 3.27
CA LEU A 199 13.41 7.70 4.28
C LEU A 199 13.17 7.02 5.64
N ARG A 200 12.84 5.72 5.64
CA ARG A 200 12.65 4.93 6.86
C ARG A 200 13.97 4.48 7.48
N ASP A 201 14.96 4.20 6.65
CA ASP A 201 16.28 3.75 7.07
C ASP A 201 17.30 4.90 7.07
N ALA A 202 17.67 5.35 8.27
CA ALA A 202 18.67 6.40 8.45
C ALA A 202 20.08 6.00 7.98
N SER A 203 20.35 4.69 7.82
CA SER A 203 21.65 4.20 7.34
C SER A 203 21.86 4.43 5.84
N ILE A 204 20.78 4.57 5.07
CA ILE A 204 20.87 4.81 3.63
C ILE A 204 21.29 6.28 3.42
N SER A 205 22.51 6.48 2.90
CA SER A 205 22.98 7.83 2.56
C SER A 205 22.24 8.41 1.36
N VAL A 206 22.41 9.71 1.11
CA VAL A 206 21.81 10.36 -0.07
C VAL A 206 22.44 9.83 -1.36
N GLU A 207 23.74 9.56 -1.33
CA GLU A 207 24.52 9.04 -2.45
C GLU A 207 24.12 7.61 -2.80
N ALA A 208 23.99 6.74 -1.80
CA ALA A 208 23.53 5.37 -1.98
C ALA A 208 22.10 5.33 -2.55
N PHE A 209 21.24 6.26 -2.11
CA PHE A 209 19.91 6.41 -2.68
C PHE A 209 19.94 6.95 -4.12
N GLU A 210 20.80 7.91 -4.43
CA GLU A 210 20.94 8.43 -5.80
C GLU A 210 21.41 7.35 -6.79
N GLU A 211 22.34 6.50 -6.36
CA GLU A 211 22.80 5.36 -7.15
C GLU A 211 21.66 4.36 -7.39
N SER A 212 20.89 4.01 -6.35
CA SER A 212 19.79 3.05 -6.49
C SER A 212 18.68 3.54 -7.42
N VAL A 213 18.43 4.86 -7.49
CA VAL A 213 17.45 5.45 -8.42
C VAL A 213 18.03 5.89 -9.76
N SER A 214 19.26 5.48 -10.09
CA SER A 214 19.83 5.69 -11.42
C SER A 214 18.96 5.05 -12.49
N SER A 215 18.93 5.63 -13.70
CA SER A 215 18.09 5.11 -14.78
C SER A 215 18.47 3.68 -15.17
N GLU A 216 19.74 3.30 -15.03
CA GLU A 216 20.23 1.95 -15.30
C GLU A 216 19.68 0.96 -14.29
N ASN A 217 19.87 1.22 -12.98
CA ASN A 217 19.39 0.34 -11.91
C ASN A 217 17.87 0.20 -11.94
N VAL A 218 17.14 1.32 -12.05
CA VAL A 218 15.67 1.31 -12.08
C VAL A 218 15.14 0.50 -13.26
N TYR A 219 15.68 0.70 -14.46
CA TYR A 219 15.20 -0.01 -15.65
C TYR A 219 15.59 -1.47 -15.63
N GLN A 220 16.79 -1.81 -15.15
CA GLN A 220 17.22 -3.20 -14.98
C GLN A 220 16.31 -3.94 -13.97
N CYS A 221 16.08 -3.38 -12.78
CA CYS A 221 15.21 -3.98 -11.77
C CYS A 221 13.75 -4.08 -12.23
N CYS A 222 13.30 -3.14 -13.07
CA CYS A 222 11.94 -3.17 -13.62
C CYS A 222 11.80 -4.03 -14.89
N GLY A 223 12.89 -4.56 -15.45
CA GLY A 223 12.88 -5.29 -16.73
C GLY A 223 12.47 -4.41 -17.92
N ILE A 224 12.85 -3.13 -17.91
CA ILE A 224 12.51 -2.14 -18.94
C ILE A 224 13.70 -1.98 -19.89
N THR A 225 13.46 -2.19 -21.18
CA THR A 225 14.47 -1.94 -22.22
C THR A 225 14.19 -0.62 -22.92
N ARG A 226 15.18 0.26 -22.98
CA ARG A 226 15.08 1.50 -23.75
C ARG A 226 15.12 1.20 -25.24
N THR A 227 14.22 1.81 -26.01
CA THR A 227 14.25 1.72 -27.49
C THR A 227 15.30 2.64 -28.11
N ALA A 228 15.82 3.61 -27.36
CA ALA A 228 16.84 4.54 -27.83
C ALA A 228 17.86 4.89 -26.73
N ASN A 229 19.11 5.10 -27.16
CA ASN A 229 20.20 5.53 -26.29
C ASN A 229 19.91 6.89 -25.63
N PRO A 230 20.40 7.11 -24.39
CA PRO A 230 20.25 8.38 -23.70
C PRO A 230 20.87 9.53 -24.51
N ARG A 231 20.02 10.39 -25.09
CA ARG A 231 20.44 11.64 -25.73
C ARG A 231 20.58 12.72 -24.66
N GLY A 232 21.82 12.91 -24.20
CA GLY A 232 22.25 13.99 -23.31
C GLY A 232 22.88 15.16 -24.08
N ARG A 233 23.02 16.31 -23.39
CA ARG A 233 23.96 17.35 -23.83
C ARG A 233 25.37 16.72 -23.77
N PRO A 234 26.23 16.87 -24.80
CA PRO A 234 27.61 16.40 -24.70
C PRO A 234 28.24 16.95 -23.40
N PRO A 235 29.03 16.14 -22.67
CA PRO A 235 29.61 16.56 -21.41
C PRO A 235 30.38 17.86 -21.62
N LYS A 236 30.14 18.85 -20.75
CA LYS A 236 30.91 20.09 -20.75
C LYS A 236 32.35 19.66 -20.42
N LYS A 237 33.30 19.89 -21.33
CA LYS A 237 34.73 19.60 -21.08
C LYS A 237 35.07 20.15 -19.69
N LYS A 238 35.59 19.30 -18.81
CA LYS A 238 36.13 19.75 -17.53
C LYS A 238 37.26 20.74 -17.87
N ALA A 239 37.28 21.89 -17.21
CA ALA A 239 38.41 22.81 -17.33
C ALA A 239 39.66 22.08 -16.81
N GLY A 240 40.49 21.54 -17.72
CA GLY A 240 41.72 20.84 -17.35
C GLY A 240 42.19 19.72 -18.28
N GLU A 241 41.36 19.14 -19.15
CA GLU A 241 41.85 18.12 -20.10
C GLU A 241 42.38 18.79 -21.39
N GLN A 242 43.70 18.94 -21.44
CA GLN A 242 44.45 19.20 -22.67
C GLN A 242 44.48 17.95 -23.56
N ALA A 243 44.62 18.21 -24.86
CA ALA A 243 44.29 17.38 -26.02
C ALA A 243 44.99 16.01 -26.10
#